data_AF-A0A4S3M1R9-F1
#
_entry.id   AF-A0A4S3M1R9-F1
#
_cell.length_a   1.000
_cell.length_b   1.000
_cell.length_c   1.000
_cell.angle_alpha   90.00
_cell.angle_beta   90.00
_cell.angle_gamma   90.00
#
_symmetry.space_group_name_H-M   'P 1'
#
loop_
_entity.id
_entity.type
_entity.pdbx_description
1 polymer ?
#
loop_
_entity_poly.entity_id
_entity_poly.type
_entity_poly.pdbx_seq_one_letter_code
_entity_poly.pdbx_strand_id
1 'polypeptide(L)'
;MKQERIILGIDPGTTIMGFGLIKCVGQKMTLIQLDELILKKYSDHYLKLQKIFEHTIGLIDAYHPDEIALEAPFFGKNVQSMLKLGRAQGVAMAAGLSRDIPVTEYSPRKIKMAITGKGSASKEQVAKMLQSLVELKTLPKNLDATDGLAVAVCHFYNSGKAVSQKSYSGWEAFVKQNETRVKK
;
A
#
# COMPACT_ATOMS: atom_id res chain seq x y z
N MET A 1 -2.11 23.98 -14.79
CA MET A 1 -3.10 22.88 -14.72
C MET A 1 -2.81 22.09 -13.47
N LYS A 2 -3.83 21.64 -12.71
CA LYS A 2 -3.58 20.81 -11.51
C LYS A 2 -3.04 19.46 -11.98
N GLN A 3 -1.95 18.99 -11.36
CA GLN A 3 -1.36 17.69 -11.68
C GLN A 3 -2.38 16.59 -11.34
N GLU A 4 -2.72 15.80 -12.35
CA GLU A 4 -3.54 14.60 -12.23
C GLU A 4 -2.61 13.40 -12.03
N ARG A 5 -2.98 12.49 -11.13
CA ARG A 5 -2.29 11.22 -10.95
C ARG A 5 -3.23 10.13 -10.45
N ILE A 6 -2.92 8.89 -10.78
CA ILE A 6 -3.62 7.68 -10.35
C ILE A 6 -2.70 6.92 -9.39
N ILE A 7 -3.22 6.60 -8.20
CA ILE A 7 -2.50 5.85 -7.18
C ILE A 7 -3.16 4.48 -7.02
N LEU A 8 -2.36 3.42 -7.13
CA LEU A 8 -2.76 2.05 -6.82
C LEU A 8 -2.23 1.66 -5.43
N GLY A 9 -3.12 1.52 -4.46
CA GLY A 9 -2.82 0.97 -3.15
C GLY A 9 -3.08 -0.53 -3.09
N ILE A 10 -2.15 -1.26 -2.47
CA ILE A 10 -2.18 -2.71 -2.36
C ILE A 10 -1.99 -3.10 -0.89
N ASP A 11 -2.91 -3.91 -0.36
CA ASP A 11 -2.74 -4.60 0.93
C ASP A 11 -2.41 -6.08 0.68
N PRO A 12 -1.12 -6.48 0.77
CA PRO A 12 -0.72 -7.86 0.53
C PRO A 12 -1.22 -8.80 1.62
N GLY A 13 -1.80 -9.92 1.20
CA GLY A 13 -2.20 -10.98 2.12
C GLY A 13 -2.01 -12.37 1.52
N THR A 14 -2.01 -13.39 2.38
CA THR A 14 -1.84 -14.80 1.96
C THR A 14 -3.16 -15.49 1.61
N THR A 15 -4.28 -14.85 1.96
CA THR A 15 -5.64 -15.40 1.89
C THR A 15 -6.51 -14.56 0.96
N ILE A 16 -6.44 -13.24 1.13
CA ILE A 16 -7.07 -12.21 0.32
C ILE A 16 -6.02 -11.11 0.16
N MET A 17 -5.99 -10.47 -1.00
CA MET A 17 -5.16 -9.32 -1.28
C MET A 17 -6.05 -8.19 -1.77
N GLY A 18 -6.00 -7.04 -1.10
CA GLY A 18 -6.87 -5.91 -1.36
C GLY A 18 -6.22 -4.90 -2.30
N PHE A 19 -7.00 -4.31 -3.20
CA PHE A 19 -6.55 -3.28 -4.13
C PHE A 19 -7.50 -2.08 -4.09
N GLY A 20 -6.94 -0.88 -4.08
CA GLY A 20 -7.70 0.36 -4.16
C GLY A 20 -7.05 1.33 -5.14
N LEU A 21 -7.82 1.80 -6.12
CA LEU A 21 -7.38 2.82 -7.07
C LEU A 21 -8.08 4.14 -6.80
N ILE A 22 -7.30 5.20 -6.66
CA ILE A 22 -7.80 6.56 -6.51
C ILE A 22 -7.23 7.48 -7.59
N LYS A 23 -8.08 8.37 -8.09
CA LYS A 23 -7.71 9.51 -8.93
C LYS A 23 -7.48 10.71 -8.04
N CYS A 24 -6.35 11.38 -8.19
CA CYS A 24 -6.02 12.59 -7.45
C CYS A 24 -5.86 13.76 -8.40
N VAL A 25 -6.61 14.84 -8.16
CA VAL A 25 -6.51 16.11 -8.91
C VAL A 25 -6.26 17.24 -7.91
N GLY A 26 -4.99 17.62 -7.75
CA GLY A 26 -4.56 18.49 -6.66
C GLY A 26 -4.87 17.85 -5.29
N GLN A 27 -5.70 18.51 -4.47
CA GLN A 27 -6.08 18.00 -3.15
C GLN A 27 -7.36 17.15 -3.15
N LYS A 28 -8.02 16.98 -4.31
CA LYS A 28 -9.24 16.18 -4.41
C LYS A 28 -8.87 14.74 -4.77
N MET A 29 -9.36 13.78 -4.00
CA MET A 29 -9.30 12.36 -4.30
C MET A 29 -10.68 11.84 -4.73
N THR A 30 -10.70 10.87 -5.63
CA THR A 30 -11.92 10.20 -6.08
C THR A 30 -11.63 8.72 -6.28
N LEU A 31 -12.48 7.86 -5.75
CA LEU A 31 -12.34 6.42 -5.93
C LEU A 31 -12.57 6.05 -7.41
N ILE A 32 -11.64 5.29 -7.98
CA ILE A 32 -11.80 4.69 -9.31
C ILE A 32 -12.37 3.28 -9.17
N GLN A 33 -11.71 2.45 -8.36
CA GLN A 33 -12.01 1.02 -8.26
C GLN A 33 -11.57 0.47 -6.90
N LEU A 34 -12.37 -0.47 -6.37
CA LEU A 34 -11.97 -1.38 -5.31
C LEU A 34 -11.96 -2.79 -5.89
N ASP A 35 -10.93 -3.56 -5.58
CA ASP A 35 -10.81 -4.94 -6.04
C ASP A 35 -10.20 -5.83 -4.95
N GLU A 36 -10.46 -7.13 -5.04
CA GLU A 36 -9.91 -8.13 -4.14
C GLU A 36 -9.52 -9.41 -4.88
N LEU A 37 -8.31 -9.90 -4.61
CA LEU A 37 -7.86 -11.18 -5.10
C LEU A 37 -8.02 -12.25 -4.00
N ILE A 38 -9.03 -13.10 -4.16
CA ILE A 38 -9.28 -14.23 -3.26
C ILE A 38 -8.26 -15.34 -3.53
N LEU A 39 -7.20 -15.41 -2.73
CA LEU A 39 -6.12 -16.39 -2.84
C LEU A 39 -6.43 -17.73 -2.17
N LYS A 40 -7.34 -17.76 -1.18
CA LYS A 40 -7.72 -18.98 -0.45
C LYS A 40 -8.32 -20.09 -1.33
N LYS A 41 -8.81 -19.73 -2.52
CA LYS A 41 -9.36 -20.69 -3.48
C LYS A 41 -8.29 -21.51 -4.21
N TYR A 42 -7.03 -21.11 -4.11
CA TYR A 42 -5.90 -21.83 -4.68
C TYR A 42 -5.18 -22.61 -3.58
N SER A 43 -4.91 -23.90 -3.81
CA SER A 43 -4.18 -24.76 -2.88
C SER A 43 -2.66 -24.61 -3.02
N ASP A 44 -2.18 -24.46 -4.25
CA ASP A 44 -0.74 -24.33 -4.54
C ASP A 44 -0.21 -22.91 -4.29
N HIS A 45 0.97 -22.82 -3.67
CA HIS A 45 1.60 -21.54 -3.34
C HIS A 45 2.15 -20.82 -4.56
N TYR A 46 2.75 -21.53 -5.51
CA TYR A 46 3.32 -20.90 -6.70
C TYR A 46 2.23 -20.37 -7.62
N LEU A 47 1.11 -21.08 -7.73
CA LEU A 47 -0.09 -20.61 -8.41
C LEU A 47 -0.64 -19.32 -7.77
N LYS A 48 -0.63 -19.20 -6.44
CA LYS A 48 -0.99 -17.93 -5.77
C LYS A 48 -0.09 -16.79 -6.21
N LEU A 49 1.23 -17.01 -6.24
CA LEU A 49 2.19 -15.99 -6.67
C LEU A 49 1.96 -15.60 -8.13
N GLN A 50 1.77 -16.56 -9.03
CA GLN A 50 1.42 -16.30 -10.42
C GLN A 50 0.15 -15.43 -10.52
N LYS A 51 -0.90 -15.77 -9.78
CA LYS A 51 -2.17 -15.03 -9.81
C LYS A 51 -2.05 -13.62 -9.24
N ILE A 52 -1.20 -13.42 -8.22
CA ILE A 52 -0.89 -12.06 -7.73
C ILE A 52 -0.23 -11.24 -8.84
N PHE A 53 0.77 -11.80 -9.53
CA PHE A 53 1.46 -11.09 -10.61
C PHE A 53 0.51 -10.72 -11.75
N GLU A 54 -0.21 -11.72 -12.29
CA GLU A 54 -1.15 -11.54 -13.41
C GLU A 54 -2.25 -10.53 -13.08
N HIS A 55 -2.83 -10.61 -11.89
CA HIS A 55 -3.89 -9.70 -11.47
C HIS A 55 -3.36 -8.28 -11.25
N THR A 56 -2.19 -8.12 -10.61
CA THR A 56 -1.56 -6.80 -10.40
C THR A 56 -1.22 -6.15 -11.74
N ILE A 57 -0.63 -6.90 -12.68
CA ILE A 57 -0.36 -6.41 -14.05
C ILE A 57 -1.67 -6.06 -14.76
N GLY A 58 -2.72 -6.87 -14.64
CA GLY A 58 -4.02 -6.57 -15.22
C GLY A 58 -4.60 -5.24 -14.74
N LEU A 59 -4.49 -4.94 -13.44
CA LEU A 59 -4.89 -3.64 -12.90
C LEU A 59 -4.00 -2.50 -13.41
N ILE A 60 -2.68 -2.71 -13.47
CA ILE A 60 -1.73 -1.71 -14.00
C ILE A 60 -2.02 -1.39 -15.47
N ASP A 61 -2.19 -2.42 -16.31
CA ASP A 61 -2.41 -2.26 -17.73
C ASP A 61 -3.82 -1.70 -18.05
N ALA A 62 -4.80 -1.91 -17.15
CA ALA A 62 -6.16 -1.36 -17.32
C ALA A 62 -6.30 0.11 -16.87
N TYR A 63 -5.56 0.54 -15.86
CA TYR A 63 -5.77 1.85 -15.21
C TYR A 63 -4.56 2.78 -15.27
N HIS A 64 -3.40 2.29 -15.71
CA HIS A 64 -2.14 3.06 -15.84
C HIS A 64 -1.82 3.94 -14.62
N PRO A 65 -1.64 3.35 -13.42
CA PRO A 65 -1.31 4.11 -12.23
C PRO A 65 0.08 4.76 -12.35
N ASP A 66 0.19 6.00 -11.89
CA ASP A 66 1.46 6.75 -11.83
C ASP A 66 2.33 6.32 -10.64
N GLU A 67 1.70 5.88 -9.56
CA GLU A 67 2.37 5.52 -8.30
C GLU A 67 1.68 4.28 -7.68
N ILE A 68 2.49 3.37 -7.12
CA ILE A 68 2.02 2.21 -6.37
C ILE A 68 2.43 2.35 -4.90
N ALA A 69 1.50 2.04 -4.01
CA ALA A 69 1.74 1.97 -2.58
C ALA A 69 1.39 0.59 -2.02
N LEU A 70 2.23 0.07 -1.11
CA LEU A 70 1.98 -1.20 -0.42
C LEU A 70 1.95 -1.04 1.09
N GLU A 71 1.13 -1.85 1.75
CA GLU A 71 1.30 -2.09 3.19
C GLU A 71 2.56 -2.94 3.42
N ALA A 72 3.44 -2.44 4.29
CA ALA A 72 4.65 -3.13 4.72
C ALA A 72 4.30 -4.25 5.72
N PRO A 73 4.97 -5.40 5.65
CA PRO A 73 4.65 -6.54 6.50
C PRO A 73 4.97 -6.21 7.96
N PHE A 74 4.04 -6.55 8.84
CA PHE A 74 4.28 -6.44 10.28
C PHE A 74 5.03 -7.67 10.81
N PHE A 75 5.95 -7.45 11.75
CA PHE A 75 6.71 -8.53 12.38
C PHE A 75 5.78 -9.44 13.21
N GLY A 76 5.41 -10.58 12.63
CA GLY A 76 4.61 -11.62 13.28
C GLY A 76 5.47 -12.66 14.02
N LYS A 77 4.85 -13.41 14.95
CA LYS A 77 5.52 -14.49 15.70
C LYS A 77 5.87 -15.71 14.84
N ASN A 78 5.23 -15.91 13.68
CA ASN A 78 5.43 -17.07 12.82
C ASN A 78 6.21 -16.71 11.54
N VAL A 79 7.46 -17.18 11.49
CA VAL A 79 8.40 -16.94 10.39
C VAL A 79 7.91 -17.50 9.05
N GLN A 80 7.24 -18.66 9.04
CA GLN A 80 6.75 -19.26 7.79
C GLN A 80 5.63 -18.44 7.17
N SER A 81 4.70 -17.94 7.97
CA SER A 81 3.63 -17.05 7.50
C SER A 81 4.20 -15.73 6.98
N MET A 82 5.20 -15.18 7.68
CA MET A 82 5.91 -13.98 7.24
C MET A 82 6.61 -14.20 5.89
N LEU A 83 7.28 -15.34 5.69
CA LEU A 83 7.93 -15.66 4.42
C LEU A 83 6.92 -15.76 3.26
N LYS A 84 5.76 -16.38 3.50
CA LYS A 84 4.69 -16.45 2.49
C LYS A 84 4.14 -15.07 2.13
N LEU A 85 3.96 -14.21 3.13
CA LEU A 85 3.53 -12.83 2.93
C LEU A 85 4.58 -12.03 2.15
N GLY A 86 5.85 -12.13 2.52
CA GLY A 86 6.95 -11.45 1.84
C GLY A 86 7.08 -11.85 0.37
N ARG A 87 6.84 -13.13 0.03
CA ARG A 87 6.78 -13.58 -1.36
C ARG A 87 5.61 -12.96 -2.13
N ALA A 88 4.42 -12.93 -1.54
CA ALA A 88 3.24 -12.31 -2.14
C ALA A 88 3.47 -10.81 -2.42
N GLN A 89 4.01 -10.10 -1.42
CA GLN A 89 4.35 -8.69 -1.55
C GLN A 89 5.45 -8.45 -2.59
N GLY A 90 6.53 -9.23 -2.59
CA GLY A 90 7.61 -9.11 -3.55
C GLY A 90 7.14 -9.30 -4.99
N VAL A 91 6.17 -10.20 -5.21
CA VAL A 91 5.59 -10.42 -6.54
C VAL A 91 4.71 -9.25 -6.99
N ALA A 92 3.90 -8.67 -6.10
CA ALA A 92 3.12 -7.47 -6.43
C ALA A 92 4.02 -6.26 -6.69
N MET A 93 5.10 -6.10 -5.92
CA MET A 93 6.13 -5.10 -6.15
C MET A 93 6.81 -5.29 -7.50
N ALA A 94 7.20 -6.53 -7.83
CA ALA A 94 7.82 -6.85 -9.11
C ALA A 94 6.90 -6.54 -10.30
N ALA A 95 5.58 -6.77 -10.18
CA ALA A 95 4.62 -6.38 -11.20
C ALA A 95 4.65 -4.86 -11.46
N GLY A 96 4.61 -4.04 -10.40
CA GLY A 96 4.72 -2.59 -10.51
C GLY A 96 6.05 -2.13 -11.14
N LEU A 97 7.16 -2.65 -10.62
CA LEU A 97 8.50 -2.30 -11.09
C LEU A 97 8.76 -2.74 -12.53
N SER A 98 8.13 -3.83 -13.00
CA SER A 98 8.24 -4.29 -14.40
C SER A 98 7.59 -3.34 -15.43
N ARG A 99 6.84 -2.33 -14.95
CA ARG A 99 6.22 -1.26 -15.74
C ARG A 99 6.82 0.11 -15.42
N ASP A 100 7.97 0.15 -14.76
CA ASP A 100 8.68 1.38 -14.34
C ASP A 100 7.84 2.29 -13.43
N ILE A 101 6.88 1.73 -12.69
CA ILE A 101 6.02 2.48 -11.77
C ILE A 101 6.70 2.58 -10.40
N PRO A 102 6.87 3.78 -9.82
CA PRO A 102 7.46 3.95 -8.49
C PRO A 102 6.61 3.28 -7.42
N VAL A 103 7.29 2.55 -6.52
CA VAL A 103 6.68 1.80 -5.43
C VAL A 103 7.08 2.39 -4.08
N THR A 104 6.12 2.66 -3.20
CA THR A 104 6.37 3.09 -1.81
C THR A 104 5.67 2.19 -0.79
N GLU A 105 6.37 1.84 0.29
CA GLU A 105 5.81 1.01 1.36
C GLU A 105 5.42 1.85 2.59
N TYR A 106 4.34 1.46 3.28
CA TYR A 106 3.87 2.11 4.50
C TYR A 106 3.60 1.10 5.61
N SER A 107 4.04 1.41 6.83
CA SER A 107 3.71 0.57 7.98
C SER A 107 2.22 0.64 8.34
N PRO A 108 1.63 -0.42 8.92
CA PRO A 108 0.22 -0.44 9.33
C PRO A 108 -0.15 0.75 10.22
N ARG A 109 0.75 1.11 11.15
CA ARG A 109 0.58 2.27 12.04
C ARG A 109 0.54 3.59 11.28
N LYS A 110 1.35 3.73 10.22
CA LYS A 110 1.40 4.93 9.39
C LYS A 110 0.13 5.09 8.57
N ILE A 111 -0.40 4.00 8.02
CA ILE A 111 -1.68 3.98 7.29
C ILE A 111 -2.81 4.46 8.21
N LYS A 112 -2.96 3.82 9.39
CA LYS A 112 -3.97 4.21 10.39
C LYS A 112 -3.84 5.67 10.81
N MET A 113 -2.62 6.15 11.04
CA MET A 113 -2.35 7.52 11.44
C MET A 113 -2.68 8.53 10.34
N ALA A 114 -2.39 8.21 9.07
CA ALA A 114 -2.67 9.10 7.95
C ALA A 114 -4.18 9.32 7.74
N ILE A 115 -4.99 8.29 8.00
CA ILE A 115 -6.44 8.32 7.75
C ILE A 115 -7.20 8.86 8.97
N THR A 116 -6.86 8.40 10.17
CA THR A 116 -7.66 8.65 11.38
C THR A 116 -7.02 9.66 12.35
N GLY A 117 -5.77 10.07 12.09
CA GLY A 117 -4.95 10.82 13.06
C GLY A 117 -4.40 9.98 14.22
N LYS A 118 -4.80 8.70 14.36
CA LYS A 118 -4.38 7.81 15.45
C LYS A 118 -3.84 6.49 14.91
N GLY A 119 -2.57 6.17 15.20
CA GLY A 119 -1.94 4.92 14.75
C GLY A 119 -2.54 3.63 15.36
N SER A 120 -3.31 3.76 16.45
CA SER A 120 -3.96 2.64 17.15
C SER A 120 -5.42 2.43 16.75
N ALA A 121 -5.90 3.09 15.69
CA ALA A 121 -7.30 2.97 15.26
C ALA A 121 -7.70 1.54 14.86
N SER A 122 -8.97 1.21 15.07
CA SER A 122 -9.57 -0.06 14.64
C SER A 122 -9.83 -0.07 13.13
N LYS A 123 -10.01 -1.26 12.52
CA LYS A 123 -10.31 -1.37 11.08
C LYS A 123 -11.62 -0.68 10.72
N GLU A 124 -12.62 -0.75 11.60
CA GLU A 124 -13.93 -0.12 11.42
C GLU A 124 -13.83 1.41 11.44
N GLN A 125 -12.96 1.96 12.30
CA GLN A 125 -12.70 3.40 12.34
C GLN A 125 -12.03 3.86 11.04
N VAL A 126 -11.05 3.10 10.53
CA VAL A 126 -10.40 3.38 9.24
C VAL A 126 -11.43 3.35 8.11
N ALA A 127 -12.24 2.30 8.02
CA ALA A 127 -13.25 2.14 6.98
C ALA A 127 -14.27 3.30 6.98
N LYS A 128 -14.80 3.70 8.14
CA LYS A 128 -15.71 4.85 8.25
C LYS A 128 -15.08 6.15 7.77
N MET A 129 -13.82 6.41 8.13
CA MET A 129 -13.10 7.60 7.69
C MET A 129 -12.88 7.58 6.17
N LEU A 130 -12.47 6.43 5.62
CA LEU A 130 -12.34 6.26 4.17
C LEU A 130 -13.65 6.53 3.44
N GLN A 131 -14.79 6.10 4.00
CA GLN A 131 -16.09 6.36 3.42
C GLN A 131 -16.35 7.86 3.21
N SER A 132 -16.05 8.67 4.22
CA SER A 132 -16.19 10.12 4.16
C SER A 132 -15.18 10.78 3.22
N LEU A 133 -13.96 10.24 3.15
CA LEU A 133 -12.85 10.81 2.40
C LEU A 133 -13.00 10.67 0.87
N VAL A 134 -13.53 9.54 0.39
CA VAL A 134 -13.73 9.28 -1.05
C VAL A 134 -15.21 9.28 -1.46
N GLU A 135 -16.10 9.82 -0.61
CA GLU A 135 -17.54 9.93 -0.86
C GLU A 135 -18.21 8.60 -1.27
N LEU A 136 -17.81 7.51 -0.61
CA LEU A 136 -18.39 6.17 -0.85
C LEU A 136 -19.85 6.14 -0.38
N LYS A 137 -20.78 5.97 -1.32
CA LYS A 137 -22.22 5.87 -1.02
C LYS A 137 -22.54 4.73 -0.06
N THR A 138 -21.85 3.61 -0.18
CA THR A 138 -21.99 2.44 0.70
C THR A 138 -20.62 1.84 0.98
N LEU A 139 -20.41 1.39 2.21
CA LEU A 139 -19.25 0.59 2.55
C LEU A 139 -19.34 -0.78 1.88
N PRO A 140 -18.25 -1.31 1.31
CA PRO A 140 -18.22 -2.69 0.84
C PRO A 140 -18.54 -3.65 1.99
N LYS A 141 -19.22 -4.76 1.70
CA LYS A 141 -19.49 -5.81 2.70
C LYS A 141 -18.20 -6.45 3.21
N ASN A 142 -17.16 -6.51 2.38
CA ASN A 142 -15.85 -7.01 2.79
C ASN A 142 -14.91 -5.84 3.09
N LEU A 143 -14.38 -5.81 4.32
CA LEU A 143 -13.46 -4.76 4.77
C LEU A 143 -12.07 -4.91 4.13
N ASP A 144 -11.68 -6.11 3.67
CA ASP A 144 -10.36 -6.33 3.07
C ASP A 144 -10.14 -5.48 1.80
N ALA A 145 -11.19 -5.26 0.99
CA ALA A 145 -11.14 -4.36 -0.16
C ALA A 145 -10.85 -2.90 0.24
N THR A 146 -11.23 -2.50 1.47
CA THR A 146 -10.96 -1.15 1.99
C THR A 146 -9.53 -0.97 2.49
N ASP A 147 -8.80 -2.06 2.77
CA ASP A 147 -7.41 -1.99 3.22
C ASP A 147 -6.48 -1.51 2.07
N GLY A 148 -6.69 -1.99 0.84
CA GLY A 148 -5.99 -1.46 -0.35
C GLY A 148 -6.27 0.03 -0.61
N LEU A 149 -7.52 0.48 -0.39
CA LEU A 149 -7.87 1.90 -0.43
C LEU A 149 -7.18 2.71 0.68
N ALA A 150 -7.08 2.14 1.89
CA ALA A 150 -6.38 2.75 3.01
C ALA A 150 -4.92 3.05 2.65
N VAL A 151 -4.26 2.10 1.99
CA VAL A 151 -2.88 2.25 1.51
C VAL A 151 -2.78 3.37 0.47
N ALA A 152 -3.69 3.42 -0.50
CA ALA A 152 -3.71 4.48 -1.53
C ALA A 152 -3.91 5.87 -0.92
N VAL A 153 -4.85 6.02 0.00
CA VAL A 153 -5.13 7.29 0.70
C VAL A 153 -3.96 7.68 1.62
N CYS A 154 -3.33 6.72 2.29
CA CYS A 154 -2.10 6.97 3.05
C CYS A 154 -1.01 7.55 2.13
N HIS A 155 -0.83 6.96 0.96
CA HIS A 155 0.13 7.45 -0.02
C HIS A 155 -0.22 8.85 -0.52
N PHE A 156 -1.49 9.14 -0.81
CA PHE A 156 -1.92 10.50 -1.18
C PHE A 156 -1.53 11.56 -0.15
N TYR A 157 -1.71 11.28 1.15
CA TYR A 157 -1.35 12.24 2.21
C TYR A 157 0.14 12.36 2.51
N ASN A 158 0.95 11.39 2.07
CA ASN A 158 2.39 11.38 2.30
C ASN A 158 3.21 11.72 1.05
N SER A 159 2.65 11.50 -0.14
CA SER A 159 3.22 11.92 -1.43
C SER A 159 3.09 13.45 -1.56
N GLY A 160 4.15 14.11 -2.00
CA GLY A 160 4.24 15.58 -2.03
C GLY A 160 4.84 16.21 -0.77
N LYS A 161 4.94 15.49 0.35
CA LYS A 161 6.08 15.71 1.25
C LYS A 161 7.24 15.07 0.51
N ALA A 162 8.10 15.87 -0.11
CA ALA A 162 9.36 15.36 -0.60
C ALA A 162 9.93 14.48 0.53
N VAL A 163 9.93 13.16 0.33
CA VAL A 163 10.86 12.33 1.06
C VAL A 163 12.17 12.85 0.49
N SER A 164 12.73 13.85 1.17
CA SER A 164 14.15 14.04 1.21
C SER A 164 14.65 12.64 1.57
N GLN A 165 14.96 11.84 0.54
CA GLN A 165 16.06 10.91 0.66
C GLN A 165 17.18 11.82 1.13
N LYS A 166 17.42 11.84 2.44
CA LYS A 166 18.68 12.33 2.94
C LYS A 166 19.67 11.37 2.29
N SER A 167 20.22 11.76 1.14
CA SER A 167 21.29 11.02 0.50
C SER A 167 22.46 11.18 1.44
N TYR A 168 22.67 10.18 2.30
CA TYR A 168 23.88 10.15 3.09
C TYR A 168 25.00 9.78 2.11
N SER A 169 25.92 10.70 1.88
CA SER A 169 27.09 10.50 1.01
C SER A 169 28.08 9.46 1.56
N GLY A 170 27.82 8.91 2.75
CA GLY A 170 28.63 7.87 3.38
C GLY A 170 28.16 7.53 4.79
N TRP A 171 28.71 6.43 5.33
CA TRP A 171 28.41 5.92 6.68
C TRP A 171 28.69 6.95 7.78
N GLU A 172 29.72 7.77 7.63
CA GLU A 172 30.06 8.83 8.59
C GLU A 172 28.98 9.93 8.69
N ALA A 173 28.39 10.33 7.56
CA ALA A 173 27.32 11.32 7.53
C ALA A 173 26.03 10.81 8.20
N PHE A 174 25.79 9.50 8.12
CA PHE A 174 24.67 8.84 8.79
C PHE A 174 24.86 8.80 10.30
N VAL A 175 26.05 8.41 10.78
CA VAL A 175 26.37 8.31 12.22
C VAL A 175 26.28 9.68 12.90
N LYS A 176 26.84 10.73 12.28
CA LYS A 176 26.88 12.10 12.82
C LYS A 176 25.49 12.73 13.00
N GLN A 177 24.51 12.35 12.17
CA GLN A 177 23.13 12.85 12.30
C GLN A 177 22.22 11.96 13.17
N ASN A 178 22.70 10.79 13.60
CA ASN A 178 21.95 9.84 14.42
C ASN A 178 22.73 9.45 15.70
N GLU A 179 23.56 10.37 16.22
CA GLU A 179 24.41 10.15 17.39
C GLU A 179 23.62 9.67 18.63
N THR A 180 22.33 10.02 18.74
CA THR A 180 21.46 9.56 19.84
C THR A 180 20.97 8.12 19.69
N ARG A 181 21.04 7.54 18.49
CA ARG A 181 20.61 6.16 18.17
C ARG A 181 21.78 5.18 18.13
N VAL A 182 22.99 5.64 17.85
CA VAL A 182 24.20 4.82 17.81
C VAL A 182 24.92 4.97 19.16
N LYS A 183 24.39 4.33 20.21
CA LYS A 183 25.18 4.10 21.42
C LYS A 183 26.04 2.85 21.21
N LYS A 184 27.33 2.99 21.57
CA LYS A 184 28.42 2.00 21.47
C LYS A 184 28.03 0.62 21.98
#